data_AF-A0A661IWC7-F1
#
_entry.id   AF-A0A661IWC7-F1
#
_cell.length_a   1.000
_cell.length_b   1.000
_cell.length_c   1.000
_cell.angle_alpha   90.00
_cell.angle_beta   90.00
_cell.angle_gamma   90.00
#
_symmetry.space_group_name_H-M   'P 1'
#
loop_
_entity.id
_entity.type
_entity.pdbx_description
1 polymer ?
#
loop_
_entity_poly.entity_id
_entity_poly.type
_entity_poly.pdbx_seq_one_letter_code
_entity_poly.pdbx_strand_id
1 'polypeptide(L)' 'MTPFKVHTEYSPAGDQPEAIDKLTASIIEGNKYNTLLGVTGSGKTYTMAKV' A
#
# COMPACT_ATOMS: atom_id res chain seq x y z
N MET A 1 5.22 14.88 15.64
CA MET A 1 4.06 14.16 15.06
C MET A 1 4.17 12.70 15.43
N THR A 2 3.06 12.05 15.78
CA THR A 2 3.04 10.62 16.07
C THR A 2 2.98 9.86 14.74
N PRO A 3 3.89 8.90 14.47
CA PRO A 3 3.86 8.14 13.23
C PRO A 3 2.56 7.33 13.12
N PHE A 4 2.00 7.24 11.92
CA PHE A 4 0.86 6.37 11.65
C PHE A 4 1.29 4.91 11.85
N LYS A 5 0.50 4.13 12.62
CA LYS A 5 0.78 2.73 12.90
C LYS A 5 -0.43 1.87 12.58
N VAL A 6 -0.31 1.01 11.57
CA VAL A 6 -1.34 0.03 11.23
C VAL A 6 -1.32 -1.11 12.24
N HIS A 7 -2.44 -1.33 12.92
CA HIS A 7 -2.67 -2.49 13.78
C HIS A 7 -3.36 -3.59 12.99
N THR A 8 -2.71 -4.76 12.90
CA THR A 8 -3.22 -5.90 12.13
C THR A 8 -2.47 -7.16 12.53
N GLU A 9 -3.16 -8.30 12.51
CA GLU A 9 -2.56 -9.64 12.71
C GLU A 9 -2.01 -10.23 11.41
N TYR A 10 -2.32 -9.60 10.27
CA TYR A 10 -1.96 -10.09 8.94
C TYR A 10 -0.68 -9.40 8.44
N SER A 11 0.15 -10.16 7.74
CA SER A 11 1.28 -9.64 6.97
C SER A 11 0.90 -9.48 5.49
N PRO A 12 1.55 -8.58 4.74
CA PRO A 12 1.34 -8.47 3.30
C PRO A 12 1.58 -9.82 2.62
N ALA A 13 0.73 -10.17 1.66
CA ALA A 13 0.81 -11.45 0.94
C ALA A 13 0.47 -11.30 -0.54
N GLY A 14 0.84 -12.30 -1.36
CA GLY A 14 0.68 -12.23 -2.81
C GLY A 14 1.42 -11.01 -3.37
N ASP A 15 0.74 -10.24 -4.22
CA ASP A 15 1.31 -9.06 -4.89
C ASP A 15 1.27 -7.78 -4.02
N GLN A 16 0.72 -7.86 -2.80
CA GLN A 16 0.61 -6.70 -1.91
C GLN A 16 1.96 -6.05 -1.55
N PRO A 17 3.03 -6.79 -1.20
CA PRO A 17 4.33 -6.16 -0.88
C PRO A 17 4.85 -5.30 -2.04
N GLU A 18 4.82 -5.83 -3.26
CA GLU A 18 5.27 -5.12 -4.45
C GLU A 18 4.42 -3.87 -4.74
N ALA A 19 3.10 -3.98 -4.58
CA ALA A 19 2.19 -2.84 -4.76
C ALA A 19 2.45 -1.73 -3.73
N ILE A 20 2.71 -2.09 -2.47
CA ILE A 20 3.07 -1.14 -1.41
C ILE A 20 4.38 -0.43 -1.80
N ASP A 21 5.43 -1.19 -2.10
CA ASP A 21 6.76 -0.64 -2.42
C ASP A 21 6.70 0.32 -3.61
N LYS A 22 6.01 -0.06 -4.69
CA LYS A 22 5.88 0.78 -5.89
C LYS A 22 5.10 2.07 -5.63
N LEU A 23 4.00 1.99 -4.89
CA LEU A 23 3.18 3.17 -4.58
C LEU A 23 3.93 4.11 -3.64
N THR A 24 4.57 3.59 -2.59
CA THR A 24 5.36 4.38 -1.65
C THR A 24 6.53 5.07 -2.37
N ALA A 25 7.28 4.35 -3.20
CA ALA A 25 8.37 4.93 -3.98
C ALA A 25 7.89 6.07 -4.90
N SER A 26 6.81 5.83 -5.66
CA SER A 26 6.23 6.83 -6.57
C SER A 26 5.75 8.09 -5.83
N ILE A 27 5.17 7.94 -4.63
CA ILE A 27 4.75 9.07 -3.79
C ILE A 27 5.97 9.85 -3.29
N ILE A 28 7.03 9.16 -2.84
CA ILE A 28 8.27 9.79 -2.37
C ILE A 28 8.98 10.53 -3.52
N GLU A 29 8.92 10.02 -4.74
CA GLU A 29 9.42 10.67 -5.95
C GLU A 29 8.62 11.91 -6.37
N GLY A 30 7.48 12.17 -5.73
CA GLY A 30 6.63 13.33 -6.01
C GLY A 30 5.66 13.14 -7.17
N ASN A 31 5.44 11.90 -7.62
CA ASN A 31 4.47 11.62 -8.67
C ASN A 31 3.05 11.90 -8.16
N LYS A 32 2.39 12.87 -8.78
CA LYS A 32 1.09 13.40 -8.33
C LYS A 32 -0.06 12.41 -8.47
N TYR A 33 0.00 11.52 -9.46
CA TYR A 33 -1.08 10.60 -9.78
C TYR A 33 -0.59 9.16 -9.71
N ASN A 34 -1.28 8.34 -8.91
CA ASN A 34 -1.00 6.93 -8.72
C ASN A 34 -2.30 6.14 -8.83
N THR A 35 -2.25 4.91 -9.32
CA THR A 35 -3.41 4.03 -9.45
C THR A 35 -3.07 2.65 -8.91
N LEU A 36 -3.78 2.20 -7.89
CA LEU A 36 -3.73 0.82 -7.40
C LEU A 36 -4.74 -0.02 -8.18
N LEU A 37 -4.28 -0.72 -9.22
CA LEU A 37 -5.11 -1.67 -9.95
C LEU A 37 -5.06 -3.04 -9.28
N GLY A 38 -6.19 -3.47 -8.71
CA GLY A 38 -6.29 -4.78 -8.06
C GLY A 38 -7.68 -5.38 -8.19
N VAL A 39 -7.75 -6.71 -8.36
CA VAL A 39 -9.02 -7.46 -8.46
C VAL A 39 -9.85 -7.38 -7.16
N THR A 40 -11.12 -7.75 -7.22
CA THR A 40 -11.97 -7.85 -6.02
C THR A 40 -11.41 -8.91 -5.07
N GLY A 41 -11.39 -8.62 -3.76
CA GLY A 41 -10.87 -9.54 -2.73
C GLY A 41 -9.35 -9.53 -2.54
N SER A 42 -8.58 -8.79 -3.36
CA SER A 42 -7.10 -8.70 -3.24
C SER A 42 -6.58 -7.95 -2.00
N GLY A 43 -7.46 -7.37 -1.19
CA GLY A 43 -7.06 -6.63 0.01
C GLY A 43 -6.58 -5.20 -0.23
N LYS A 44 -7.08 -4.49 -1.27
CA LYS A 44 -6.69 -3.10 -1.59
C LYS A 44 -6.69 -2.13 -0.40
N THR A 45 -7.63 -2.27 0.54
CA THR A 45 -7.66 -1.44 1.77
C THR A 45 -6.43 -1.68 2.64
N TYR A 46 -6.00 -2.94 2.80
CA TYR A 46 -4.80 -3.27 3.56
C TYR A 46 -3.55 -2.72 2.87
N THR A 47 -3.45 -2.90 1.54
CA THR A 47 -2.36 -2.33 0.72
C THR A 47 -2.25 -0.83 0.94
N MET A 48 -3.33 -0.06 0.76
CA MET A 48 -3.30 1.40 0.91
C MET A 48 -3.00 1.88 2.33
N ALA A 49 -3.38 1.11 3.36
CA ALA A 49 -3.05 1.46 4.74
C ALA A 49 -1.55 1.33 5.04
N LYS A 50 -0.82 0.55 4.25
CA LYS A 50 0.61 0.25 4.40
C LYS A 50 1.53 1.08 3.50
N VAL A 51 0.96 1.87 2.59
CA VAL A 51 1.66 2.84 1.72
C VAL A 51 1.99 4.10 2.49
#